data_AF-A0A524D6E4-F1
#
_entry.id   AF-A0A524D6E4-F1
#
_cell.length_a   1.000
_cell.length_b   1.000
_cell.length_c   1.000
_cell.angle_alpha   90.00
_cell.angle_beta   90.00
_cell.angle_gamma   90.00
#
_symmetry.space_group_name_H-M   'P 1'
#
loop_
_entity.id
_entity.type
_entity.pdbx_description
1 polymer ?
#
loop_
_entity_poly.entity_id
_entity_poly.type
_entity_poly.pdbx_seq_one_letter_code
_entity_poly.pdbx_strand_id
1 'polypeptide(L)' 'MADYISWSPIRRLMKHNGAEIVAREAVDELIDFLQNAAEKITKTALTLTKHAGRKKVTRDDILMAIKWDGP' A
#
# COMPACT_ATOMS: atom_id res chain seq x y z
N MET A 1 -10.60 1.34 -10.90
CA MET A 1 -9.58 0.79 -11.83
C MET A 1 -8.26 0.92 -11.08
N ALA A 2 -7.45 -0.13 -11.02
CA ALA A 2 -6.24 -0.11 -10.21
C ALA A 2 -5.18 0.81 -10.85
N ASP A 3 -5.08 2.05 -10.37
CA ASP A 3 -4.23 3.07 -11.00
C ASP A 3 -2.75 2.93 -10.64
N TYR A 4 -2.43 2.35 -9.48
CA TYR A 4 -1.06 2.33 -8.92
C TYR A 4 -0.44 0.94 -8.76
N ILE A 5 -1.25 -0.12 -8.65
CA ILE A 5 -0.78 -1.49 -8.40
C ILE A 5 -1.25 -2.41 -9.52
N SER A 6 -0.32 -3.10 -10.18
CA SER A 6 -0.66 -4.05 -11.24
C SER A 6 -1.21 -5.36 -10.68
N TRP A 7 -2.17 -5.93 -11.40
CA TRP A 7 -2.85 -7.19 -11.04
C TRP A 7 -1.93 -8.42 -11.03
N SER A 8 -1.10 -8.59 -12.06
CA SER A 8 -0.29 -9.81 -12.23
C SER A 8 0.69 -10.08 -11.08
N PRO A 9 1.44 -9.09 -10.54
CA PRO A 9 2.25 -9.28 -9.34
C PRO A 9 1.46 -9.76 -8.12
N ILE A 10 0.29 -9.19 -7.86
CA ILE A 10 -0.55 -9.56 -6.71
C ILE A 10 -1.05 -10.99 -6.85
N ARG A 11 -1.52 -11.39 -8.05
CA ARG A 11 -1.86 -12.79 -8.29
C ARG A 11 -0.67 -13.73 -8.12
N ARG A 12 0.54 -13.35 -8.58
CA ARG A 12 1.74 -14.17 -8.37
C ARG A 12 2.07 -14.33 -6.89
N LEU A 13 1.93 -13.28 -6.09
CA LEU A 13 2.08 -13.34 -4.64
C LEU A 13 1.09 -14.33 -4.02
N MET A 14 -0.19 -14.26 -4.39
CA MET A 14 -1.21 -15.19 -3.90
C MET A 14 -0.87 -16.65 -4.26
N LYS A 15 -0.43 -16.90 -5.50
CA LYS A 15 0.01 -18.23 -5.95
C LYS A 15 1.24 -18.73 -5.19
N HIS A 16 2.22 -17.85 -4.99
CA HIS A 16 3.42 -18.17 -4.22
C HIS A 16 3.07 -18.57 -2.77
N ASN A 17 2.01 -17.99 -2.21
CA ASN A 17 1.51 -18.32 -0.88
C ASN A 17 0.54 -19.53 -0.85
N GLY A 18 0.45 -20.30 -1.94
CA GLY A 18 -0.29 -21.57 -2.00
C GLY A 18 -1.65 -21.53 -2.68
N ALA A 19 -2.07 -20.38 -3.23
CA ALA A 19 -3.32 -20.34 -4.00
C ALA A 19 -3.14 -21.02 -5.38
N GLU A 20 -3.82 -22.15 -5.60
CA GLU A 20 -3.74 -22.86 -6.89
C GLU A 20 -4.44 -22.10 -8.02
N ILE A 21 -5.68 -21.66 -7.76
CA ILE A 21 -6.52 -20.87 -8.64
C ILE A 21 -6.91 -19.58 -7.90
N VAL A 22 -6.92 -18.47 -8.63
CA VAL A 22 -7.22 -17.16 -8.06
C VAL A 22 -8.23 -16.48 -8.98
N ALA A 23 -9.42 -16.18 -8.44
CA ALA A 23 -10.46 -15.41 -9.12
C ALA A 23 -9.97 -13.97 -9.37
N ARG A 24 -10.47 -13.34 -10.44
CA ARG A 24 -10.02 -11.98 -10.81
C ARG A 24 -10.43 -10.97 -9.75
N GLU A 25 -11.66 -11.06 -9.29
CA GLU A 25 -12.31 -10.20 -8.32
C GLU A 25 -11.59 -10.25 -6.96
N ALA A 26 -11.07 -11.43 -6.58
CA ALA A 26 -10.30 -11.57 -5.35
C ALA A 26 -8.96 -10.82 -5.39
N VAL A 27 -8.32 -10.77 -6.57
CA VAL A 27 -7.10 -9.99 -6.75
C VAL A 27 -7.43 -8.49 -6.79
N ASP A 28 -8.53 -8.12 -7.45
CA ASP A 28 -8.99 -6.73 -7.52
C ASP A 28 -9.27 -6.19 -6.10
N GLU A 29 -9.98 -6.95 -5.25
CA GLU A 29 -10.25 -6.58 -3.85
C GLU A 29 -8.96 -6.41 -3.03
N LEU A 30 -7.99 -7.31 -3.20
CA LEU A 30 -6.70 -7.20 -2.52
C LEU A 30 -5.91 -5.98 -3.01
N ILE A 31 -5.97 -5.65 -4.30
CA ILE A 31 -5.36 -4.43 -4.83
C ILE A 31 -6.00 -3.20 -4.20
N ASP A 32 -7.33 -3.14 -4.17
CA ASP A 32 -8.06 -1.98 -3.64
C ASP A 32 -7.73 -1.76 -2.15
N PHE A 33 -7.68 -2.85 -1.37
CA PHE A 33 -7.23 -2.78 0.03
C PHE A 33 -5.80 -2.22 0.17
N LEU A 34 -4.86 -2.75 -0.61
CA LEU A 34 -3.45 -2.32 -0.56
C LEU A 34 -3.27 -0.87 -1.02
N GLN A 35 -4.01 -0.44 -2.04
CA GLN A 35 -4.00 0.95 -2.52
C GLN A 35 -4.51 1.91 -1.44
N ASN A 36 -5.65 1.59 -0.82
CA ASN A 36 -6.22 2.39 0.26
C ASN A 36 -5.25 2.52 1.45
N ALA A 37 -4.62 1.42 1.84
CA ALA A 37 -3.60 1.42 2.89
C ALA A 37 -2.38 2.30 2.51
N ALA A 38 -1.86 2.14 1.28
CA ALA A 38 -0.73 2.90 0.79
C ALA A 38 -1.04 4.41 0.71
N GLU A 39 -2.24 4.80 0.26
CA GLU A 39 -2.68 6.19 0.25
C GLU A 39 -2.74 6.79 1.65
N LYS A 40 -3.33 6.06 2.60
CA LYS A 40 -3.47 6.51 3.98
C LYS A 40 -2.09 6.76 4.61
N ILE A 41 -1.19 5.78 4.50
CA ILE A 41 0.19 5.89 4.98
C ILE A 41 0.90 7.07 4.32
N THR A 42 0.74 7.25 3.01
CA THR A 42 1.37 8.35 2.26
C THR A 42 0.86 9.72 2.74
N LYS A 43 -0.45 9.88 2.96
CA LYS A 43 -1.04 11.12 3.48
C LYS A 43 -0.48 11.47 4.87
N THR A 44 -0.37 10.47 5.76
CA THR A 44 0.22 10.68 7.09
C THR A 44 1.71 11.00 7.03
N ALA A 45 2.49 10.28 6.21
CA ALA A 45 3.91 10.55 6.05
C ALA A 45 4.17 11.96 5.48
N LEU A 46 3.33 12.45 4.57
CA LEU A 46 3.39 13.83 4.07
C LEU A 46 3.10 14.86 5.18
N THR A 47 2.13 14.59 6.05
CA THR A 47 1.83 15.43 7.21
C THR A 47 3.03 15.50 8.16
N LEU A 48 3.63 14.36 8.50
CA LEU A 48 4.85 14.28 9.32
C LEU A 48 6.02 15.04 8.69
N THR A 49 6.23 14.86 7.38
CA THR A 49 7.27 15.55 6.61
C THR A 49 7.10 17.07 6.70
N LYS A 50 5.87 17.57 6.51
CA LYS A 50 5.53 18.99 6.60
C LYS A 50 5.72 19.55 8.01
N HIS A 51 5.28 18.82 9.05
CA HIS A 51 5.48 19.24 10.44
C HIS A 51 6.96 19.36 10.81
N ALA A 52 7.82 18.53 10.23
CA ALA A 52 9.26 18.60 10.40
C ALA A 52 9.94 19.70 9.54
N GLY A 53 9.19 20.52 8.80
CA GLY A 53 9.72 21.57 7.94
C GLY A 53 10.48 21.05 6.70
N ARG A 54 10.38 19.75 6.41
CA ARG A 54 11.05 19.12 5.27
C ARG A 54 10.11 19.06 4.06
N LYS A 55 10.71 18.94 2.87
CA LYS A 55 9.96 18.67 1.62
C LYS A 55 10.07 17.21 1.17
N LYS A 56 11.19 16.55 1.50
CA LYS A 56 11.46 15.16 1.14
C LYS A 56 10.84 14.24 2.19
N VAL A 57 9.94 13.36 1.75
CA VAL A 57 9.46 12.22 2.55
C VAL A 57 10.61 11.25 2.74
N THR A 58 10.86 10.85 3.98
CA THR A 58 11.94 9.94 4.36
C THR A 58 11.41 8.58 4.79
N ARG A 59 12.31 7.62 4.96
CA ARG A 59 11.99 6.32 5.53
C ARG A 59 11.33 6.44 6.90
N ASP A 60 11.80 7.35 7.75
CA ASP A 60 11.29 7.50 9.11
C ASP A 60 9.87 8.04 9.14
N ASP A 61 9.51 8.91 8.17
CA ASP A 61 8.13 9.38 7.99
C ASP A 61 7.19 8.23 7.63
N ILE A 62 7.64 7.32 6.74
CA ILE A 62 6.87 6.13 6.34
C ILE A 62 6.75 5.15 7.50
N LEU A 63 7.84 4.86 8.22
CA LEU A 63 7.81 3.94 9.37
C LEU A 63 6.90 4.45 10.48
N MET A 64 6.95 5.76 10.76
CA MET A 64 6.08 6.38 11.73
C MET A 64 4.62 6.33 11.24
N ALA A 65 4.35 6.65 9.98
CA ALA A 65 3.01 6.54 9.42
C ALA A 65 2.46 5.11 9.47
N ILE A 66 3.26 4.08 9.16
CA ILE A 66 2.86 2.67 9.31
C ILE A 66 2.50 2.36 10.76
N LYS A 67 3.29 2.85 11.72
CA LYS A 67 3.04 2.61 13.16
C LYS A 67 1.69 3.17 13.63
N TRP A 68 1.23 4.29 13.07
CA TRP A 68 0.00 4.95 13.50
C TRP A 68 -1.22 4.62 12.64
N ASP A 69 -1.00 4.40 11.34
CA ASP A 69 -2.06 4.33 10.33
C ASP A 69 -2.04 3.09 9.45
N GLY A 70 -1.06 2.19 9.65
CA GLY A 70 -0.97 0.93 8.93
C GLY A 70 -2.24 0.06 9.08
N PRO A 71 -2.52 -0.80 8.10
CA PRO A 71 -3.57 -1.80 8.19
C PRO A 71 -3.28 -2.87 9.25
#